data_AF-A0A2R9C9F4-F1
#
_entry.id   AF-A0A2R9C9F4-F1
#
_cell.length_a   1.000
_cell.length_b   1.000
_cell.length_c   1.000
_cell.angle_alpha   90.00
_cell.angle_beta   90.00
_cell.angle_gamma   90.00
#
_symmetry.space_group_name_H-M   'P 1'
#
loop_
_entity.id
_entity.type
_entity.pdbx_description
1 polymer ?
#
loop_
_entity_poly.entity_id
_entity_poly.type
_entity_poly.pdbx_seq_one_letter_code
_entity_poly.pdbx_strand_id
1 'polypeptide(L)'
;MAGNKGRGGCAAHTFNTEAVGFSKGEKLPYVVLKPPPLFPDADYKSVPLKTEDEEYMLALKQELRETMKRMPYFIETPEERQDIERLLPVHGPGVGDCFITQ
;
A
#
# COMPACT_ATOMS: atom_id res chain seq x y z
N MET A 1 23.80 -63.66 12.69
CA MET A 1 24.79 -63.39 11.63
C MET A 1 24.16 -62.46 10.61
N ALA A 2 24.85 -61.36 10.27
CA ALA A 2 24.64 -60.41 9.15
C ALA A 2 23.22 -59.81 8.97
N GLY A 3 22.92 -58.55 9.26
CA GLY A 3 23.74 -57.34 9.18
C GLY A 3 23.67 -56.73 7.78
N ASN A 4 22.59 -56.03 7.44
CA ASN A 4 22.58 -55.08 6.31
C ASN A 4 22.13 -53.69 6.80
N LYS A 5 23.13 -52.97 7.28
CA LYS A 5 23.15 -51.55 7.64
C LYS A 5 23.37 -50.75 6.34
N GLY A 6 22.41 -49.92 5.95
CA GLY A 6 22.55 -49.12 4.73
C GLY A 6 21.41 -48.15 4.45
N ARG A 7 20.83 -47.52 5.47
CA ARG A 7 19.99 -46.32 5.31
C ARG A 7 20.89 -45.14 4.91
N GLY A 8 21.38 -45.15 3.66
CA GLY A 8 22.09 -44.05 3.03
C GLY A 8 21.08 -43.06 2.47
N GLY A 9 20.64 -42.14 3.32
CA GLY A 9 19.65 -41.12 2.99
C GLY A 9 20.07 -40.30 1.77
N CYS A 10 19.12 -40.09 0.86
CA CYS A 10 19.24 -39.16 -0.24
C CYS A 10 19.72 -37.80 0.30
N ALA A 11 20.86 -37.30 -0.19
CA ALA A 11 21.23 -35.91 0.02
C ALA A 11 20.14 -35.04 -0.60
N ALA A 12 19.31 -34.40 0.23
CA ALA A 12 18.15 -33.63 -0.23
C ALA A 12 18.53 -32.34 -0.98
N HIS A 13 19.82 -31.98 -0.99
CA HIS A 13 20.34 -30.73 -1.52
C HIS A 13 21.57 -30.97 -2.39
N THR A 14 21.73 -30.18 -3.45
CA THR A 14 22.87 -30.23 -4.38
C THR A 14 24.13 -29.54 -3.86
N PHE A 15 24.01 -28.79 -2.76
CA PHE A 15 25.09 -28.05 -2.11
C PHE A 15 25.50 -28.73 -0.78
N ASN A 16 26.71 -28.40 -0.30
CA ASN A 16 27.22 -28.92 0.97
C ASN A 16 26.52 -28.22 2.15
N THR A 17 25.76 -28.97 2.96
CA THR A 17 25.04 -28.46 4.14
C THR A 17 25.97 -28.09 5.30
N GLU A 18 27.11 -28.77 5.44
CA GLU A 18 28.09 -28.52 6.51
C GLU A 18 28.82 -27.19 6.28
N ALA A 19 29.05 -26.80 5.02
CA ALA A 19 29.60 -25.50 4.66
C ALA A 19 28.64 -24.33 4.99
N VAL A 20 27.33 -24.61 5.05
CA VAL A 20 26.31 -23.64 5.49
C VAL A 20 26.21 -23.58 7.01
N GLY A 21 26.86 -24.51 7.72
CA GLY A 21 26.86 -24.59 9.18
C GLY A 21 25.87 -25.60 9.77
N PHE A 22 25.28 -26.48 8.97
CA PHE A 22 24.48 -27.61 9.47
C PHE A 22 25.34 -28.87 9.60
N SER A 23 25.57 -29.30 10.83
CA SER A 23 26.27 -30.56 11.08
C SER A 23 25.41 -31.75 10.64
N LYS A 24 26.06 -32.86 10.30
CA LYS A 24 25.37 -34.08 9.88
C LYS A 24 24.42 -34.60 10.98
N GLY A 25 23.12 -34.56 10.70
CA GLY A 25 22.07 -34.96 11.65
C GLY A 25 21.59 -33.84 12.58
N GLU A 26 22.05 -32.60 12.37
CA GLU A 26 21.55 -31.42 13.06
C GLU A 26 20.14 -31.03 12.59
N LYS A 27 19.41 -30.31 13.44
CA LYS A 27 18.00 -29.98 13.22
C LYS A 27 17.88 -28.90 12.15
N LEU A 28 17.57 -29.32 10.92
CA LEU A 28 17.23 -28.42 9.82
C LEU A 28 16.00 -27.56 10.17
N PRO A 29 15.88 -26.35 9.60
CA PRO A 29 14.71 -25.52 9.81
C PRO A 29 13.44 -26.25 9.38
N TYR A 30 12.36 -25.97 10.09
CA TYR A 30 11.07 -26.61 9.82
C TYR A 30 10.55 -26.25 8.43
N VAL A 31 9.98 -27.24 7.74
CA VAL A 31 9.35 -27.05 6.43
C VAL A 31 8.03 -26.32 6.63
N VAL A 32 7.95 -25.09 6.13
CA VAL A 32 6.73 -24.28 6.19
C VAL A 32 5.69 -24.86 5.21
N LEU A 33 4.61 -25.45 5.75
CA LEU A 33 3.56 -26.11 4.96
C LEU A 33 2.54 -25.13 4.34
N LYS A 34 2.38 -23.95 4.93
CA LYS A 34 1.42 -22.93 4.51
C LYS A 34 2.13 -21.57 4.40
N PRO A 35 1.87 -20.77 3.36
CA PRO A 35 2.42 -19.43 3.28
C PRO A 35 2.00 -18.59 4.50
N PRO A 36 2.87 -17.69 4.99
CA PRO A 36 2.51 -16.72 6.01
C PRO A 36 1.27 -15.90 5.61
N PRO A 37 0.49 -15.43 6.60
CA PRO A 37 -0.67 -14.57 6.31
C PRO A 37 -0.24 -13.24 5.69
N LEU A 38 -1.15 -12.61 4.92
CA LEU A 38 -0.91 -11.29 4.29
C LEU A 38 -0.64 -10.18 5.32
N PHE A 39 -1.27 -10.29 6.50
CA PHE A 39 -1.10 -9.36 7.60
C PHE A 39 -0.62 -10.15 8.82
N PRO A 40 0.69 -10.08 9.16
CA PRO A 40 1.18 -10.67 10.39
C PRO A 40 0.69 -9.88 11.60
N ASP A 41 0.54 -10.56 12.74
CA ASP A 41 0.21 -9.88 13.98
C ASP A 41 1.40 -9.01 14.42
N ALA A 42 1.11 -7.74 14.72
CA ALA A 42 2.10 -6.82 15.28
C ALA A 42 2.07 -6.91 16.81
N ASP A 43 3.26 -6.97 17.42
CA ASP A 43 3.44 -7.04 18.88
C ASP A 43 2.85 -5.82 19.61
N TYR A 44 2.81 -4.66 18.94
CA TYR A 44 2.32 -3.41 19.49
C TYR A 44 1.28 -2.76 18.58
N LYS A 45 0.28 -2.12 19.19
CA LYS A 45 -0.71 -1.31 18.48
C LYS A 45 -0.23 0.14 18.40
N SER A 46 -0.72 0.86 17.40
CA SER A 46 -0.48 2.31 17.26
C SER A 46 -1.06 3.07 18.44
N VAL A 47 -0.40 4.17 18.81
CA VAL A 47 -0.85 5.05 19.90
C VAL A 47 -2.20 5.70 19.52
N PRO A 48 -3.21 5.69 20.42
CA PRO A 48 -4.48 6.37 20.17
C PRO A 48 -4.29 7.87 19.96
N LEU A 49 -5.04 8.45 19.01
CA LEU A 49 -5.05 9.88 18.78
C LEU A 49 -5.86 10.60 19.87
N LYS A 50 -5.42 11.81 20.24
CA LYS A 50 -6.16 12.69 21.15
C LYS A 50 -7.21 13.43 20.34
N THR A 51 -8.46 13.38 20.76
CA THR A 51 -9.57 14.03 20.03
C THR A 51 -9.73 15.48 20.46
N GLU A 52 -9.89 15.74 21.77
CA GLU A 52 -10.40 17.02 22.30
C GLU A 52 -9.56 18.26 21.93
N ASP A 53 -8.23 18.19 21.98
CA ASP A 53 -7.36 19.33 21.67
C ASP A 53 -7.15 19.56 20.16
N GLU A 54 -7.48 18.58 19.32
CA GLU A 54 -7.17 18.57 17.88
C GLU A 54 -8.42 18.72 17.00
N GLU A 55 -9.64 18.72 17.57
CA GLU A 55 -10.90 18.80 16.82
C GLU A 55 -10.97 20.04 15.93
N TYR A 56 -10.54 21.19 16.45
CA TYR A 56 -10.50 22.44 15.69
C TYR A 56 -9.58 22.35 14.46
N MET A 57 -8.38 21.80 14.65
CA MET A 57 -7.41 21.66 13.56
C MET A 57 -7.88 20.64 12.51
N LEU A 58 -8.60 19.59 12.92
CA LEU A 58 -9.21 18.62 12.02
C LEU A 58 -10.32 19.26 11.17
N ALA A 59 -11.21 20.04 11.80
CA ALA A 59 -12.24 20.78 11.09
C ALA A 59 -11.63 21.77 10.08
N LEU A 60 -10.65 22.56 10.52
CA LEU A 60 -9.97 23.53 9.67
C LEU A 60 -9.24 22.86 8.48
N LYS A 61 -8.61 21.70 8.70
CA LYS A 61 -7.96 20.94 7.62
C LYS A 61 -8.97 20.50 6.55
N GLN A 62 -10.18 20.12 6.95
CA GLN A 62 -11.23 19.74 6.03
C GLN A 62 -11.73 20.96 5.23
N GLU A 63 -12.04 22.07 5.90
CA GLU A 63 -12.46 23.32 5.25
C GLU A 63 -11.40 23.83 4.27
N LEU A 64 -10.12 23.76 4.63
CA LEU A 64 -9.02 24.15 3.75
C LEU A 64 -8.99 23.29 2.48
N ARG A 65 -9.17 21.97 2.58
CA ARG A 65 -9.22 21.09 1.41
C ARG A 65 -10.35 21.46 0.46
N GLU A 66 -11.53 21.82 0.99
CA GLU A 66 -12.66 22.25 0.18
C GLU A 66 -12.43 23.62 -0.45
N THR A 67 -11.87 24.56 0.31
CA THR A 67 -11.59 25.91 -0.15
C THR A 67 -10.53 25.91 -1.24
N MET A 68 -9.43 25.16 -1.05
CA MET A 68 -8.34 25.08 -2.03
C MET A 68 -8.80 24.52 -3.37
N LYS A 69 -9.74 23.57 -3.40
CA LYS A 69 -10.32 23.06 -4.65
C LYS A 69 -11.12 24.11 -5.43
N ARG A 70 -11.65 25.13 -4.75
CA ARG A 70 -12.40 26.24 -5.39
C ARG A 70 -11.50 27.41 -5.78
N MET A 71 -10.25 27.43 -5.33
CA MET A 71 -9.32 28.49 -5.67
C MET A 71 -8.85 28.34 -7.13
N PRO A 72 -8.53 29.45 -7.81
CA PRO A 72 -8.05 29.43 -9.19
C PRO A 72 -6.69 28.73 -9.36
N TYR A 73 -5.99 28.44 -8.24
CA TYR A 73 -4.75 27.68 -8.23
C TYR A 73 -4.96 26.16 -8.39
N PHE A 74 -6.20 25.67 -8.26
CA PHE A 74 -6.53 24.26 -8.49
C PHE A 74 -6.67 24.01 -9.99
N ILE A 75 -5.58 23.52 -10.60
CA ILE A 75 -5.58 23.16 -12.02
C ILE A 75 -6.28 21.80 -12.18
N GLU A 76 -7.47 21.82 -12.76
CA GLU A 76 -8.22 20.62 -13.10
C GLU A 76 -7.56 19.90 -14.29
N THR A 77 -7.62 18.57 -14.28
CA THR A 77 -7.18 17.79 -15.44
C THR A 77 -8.14 18.07 -16.60
N PRO A 78 -7.64 18.43 -17.80
CA PRO A 78 -8.50 18.72 -18.93
C PRO A 78 -9.32 17.47 -19.27
N GLU A 79 -10.64 17.62 -19.40
CA GLU A 79 -11.50 16.53 -19.85
C GLU A 79 -11.15 16.19 -21.30
N GLU A 80 -10.76 14.94 -21.55
CA GLU A 80 -10.72 14.40 -22.90
C GLU A 80 -12.15 14.44 -23.45
N ARG A 81 -12.40 15.32 -24.42
CA ARG A 81 -13.72 15.54 -25.01
C ARG A 81 -14.25 14.19 -25.49
N GLN A 82 -15.32 13.70 -24.86
CA GLN A 82 -16.07 12.58 -25.42
C GLN A 82 -16.81 13.11 -26.63
N ASP A 83 -16.42 12.63 -27.80
CA ASP A 83 -16.90 13.02 -29.14
C ASP A 83 -18.37 12.66 -29.38
N ILE A 84 -19.28 13.19 -28.57
CA ILE A 84 -20.72 13.02 -28.78
C ILE A 84 -21.35 14.40 -28.88
N GLU A 85 -21.44 14.85 -30.12
CA GLU A 85 -22.33 15.89 -30.61
C GLU A 85 -23.75 15.66 -30.06
N ARG A 86 -24.05 16.29 -28.93
CA ARG A 86 -25.42 16.45 -28.44
C ARG A 86 -25.66 17.93 -28.27
N LEU A 87 -26.45 18.43 -29.22
CA LEU A 87 -27.28 19.64 -29.14
C LEU A 87 -27.26 20.28 -27.74
N LEU A 88 -26.40 21.28 -27.58
CA LEU A 88 -26.29 22.30 -26.54
C LEU A 88 -27.08 22.09 -25.23
N PRO A 89 -26.42 22.14 -24.05
CA PRO A 89 -26.96 22.92 -22.95
C PRO A 89 -26.56 24.38 -23.19
N VAL A 90 -27.41 25.14 -23.90
CA VAL A 90 -27.34 26.60 -23.84
C VAL A 90 -27.64 26.96 -22.37
N HIS A 91 -26.61 27.47 -21.69
CA HIS A 91 -26.52 27.93 -20.29
C HIS A 91 -25.58 27.08 -19.43
N GLY A 92 -24.27 27.34 -19.56
CA GLY A 92 -23.34 27.16 -18.44
C GLY A 92 -23.18 28.51 -17.73
N PRO A 93 -23.67 28.71 -16.50
CA PRO A 93 -23.44 29.93 -15.76
C PRO A 93 -22.25 29.78 -14.82
N GLY A 94 -21.36 30.79 -14.77
CA GLY A 94 -20.66 31.10 -13.53
C GLY A 94 -19.20 31.55 -13.58
N VAL A 95 -18.97 32.77 -14.08
CA VAL A 95 -17.97 33.76 -13.59
C VAL A 95 -16.49 33.36 -13.59
N GLY A 96 -15.74 33.96 -14.53
CA GLY A 96 -14.29 33.95 -14.48
C GLY A 96 -13.59 35.02 -15.30
N ASP A 97 -14.20 36.16 -15.59
CA ASP A 97 -13.52 37.27 -16.31
C ASP A 97 -13.92 38.63 -15.75
N CYS A 98 -13.18 39.10 -14.74
CA CYS A 98 -13.10 40.51 -14.36
C CYS A 98 -11.66 40.86 -13.95
N PHE A 99 -10.68 40.62 -14.82
CA PHE A 99 -9.43 41.38 -14.79
C PHE A 99 -9.54 42.52 -15.79
N ILE A 100 -9.99 43.67 -15.31
CA ILE A 100 -9.92 44.93 -16.06
C ILE A 100 -8.46 45.38 -16.04
N THR A 101 -7.80 45.25 -17.18
CA THR A 101 -6.69 46.10 -17.57
C THR A 101 -7.24 47.47 -17.98
N GLN A 102 -7.07 48.48 -17.13
CA GLN A 102 -6.59 49.83 -17.49
C GLN A 102 -6.31 50.62 -16.22
#